data_AF-A0A1W6DUV3-F1
#
_entry.id   AF-A0A1W6DUV3-F1
#
_cell.length_a   1.000
_cell.length_b   1.000
_cell.length_c   1.000
_cell.angle_alpha   90.00
_cell.angle_beta   90.00
_cell.angle_gamma   90.00
#
_symmetry.space_group_name_H-M   'P 1'
#
loop_
_entity.id
_entity.type
_entity.pdbx_description
1 polymer ?
#
loop_
_entity_poly.entity_id
_entity_poly.type
_entity_poly.pdbx_seq_one_letter_code
_entity_poly.pdbx_strand_id
1 'polypeptide(L)'
;MWGEVDAALRDRASEAMSYVLDTRGRVVVDVADVTFIDSSGIAFIIQLYMLGEEDGREVVLRDPSPSIVELLDMIGMGGRIPVERSGASTGPIEVVGAV
;
A
#
# COMPACT_ATOMS: atom_id res chain seq x y z
N MET A 1 12.66 -20.98 -1.83
CA MET A 1 13.81 -20.28 -1.23
C MET A 1 13.39 -18.83 -1.04
N TRP A 2 12.82 -18.50 0.12
CA TRP A 2 12.49 -17.12 0.52
C TRP A 2 13.70 -16.61 1.31
N GLY A 3 14.78 -16.31 0.60
CA GLY A 3 16.10 -16.08 1.21
C GLY A 3 16.54 -14.63 1.24
N GLU A 4 15.85 -13.76 0.52
CA GLU A 4 16.26 -12.38 0.33
C GLU A 4 14.95 -11.64 0.07
N VAL A 5 14.34 -11.11 1.13
CA VAL A 5 13.51 -9.92 0.92
C VAL A 5 14.51 -8.94 0.32
N ASP A 6 14.43 -8.77 -1.00
CA ASP A 6 15.36 -7.99 -1.81
C ASP A 6 15.80 -6.78 -1.01
N ALA A 7 17.10 -6.56 -0.80
CA ALA A 7 17.57 -5.45 0.03
C ALA A 7 16.94 -4.12 -0.44
N ALA A 8 16.67 -4.01 -1.74
CA ALA A 8 15.98 -2.90 -2.35
C ALA A 8 14.48 -2.79 -1.96
N LEU A 9 13.83 -3.90 -1.61
CA LEU A 9 12.47 -3.93 -1.04
C LEU A 9 12.50 -3.57 0.45
N ARG A 10 13.52 -4.03 1.19
CA ARG A 10 13.69 -3.70 2.61
C ARG A 10 13.97 -2.22 2.83
N ASP A 11 14.84 -1.62 2.02
CA ASP A 11 15.18 -0.20 2.12
C ASP A 11 13.96 0.67 1.80
N ARG A 12 13.21 0.33 0.73
CA ARG A 12 11.94 0.98 0.40
C ARG A 12 10.88 0.78 1.48
N ALA A 13 10.81 -0.40 2.09
CA ALA A 13 9.89 -0.66 3.19
C ALA A 13 10.22 0.19 4.41
N SER A 14 11.50 0.33 4.74
CA SER A 14 11.97 1.16 5.85
C SER A 14 11.71 2.65 5.59
N GLU A 15 11.95 3.14 4.37
CA GLU A 15 11.63 4.51 3.99
C GLU A 15 10.13 4.77 4.04
N ALA A 16 9.30 3.87 3.51
CA ALA A 16 7.85 3.98 3.56
C ALA A 16 7.33 3.95 5.01
N MET A 17 7.84 3.05 5.85
CA MET A 17 7.49 3.03 7.28
C MET A 17 7.92 4.32 7.98
N SER A 18 9.13 4.83 7.71
CA SER A 18 9.60 6.09 8.26
C SER A 18 8.73 7.26 7.81
N TYR A 19 8.31 7.28 6.53
CA TYR A 19 7.41 8.29 5.98
C TYR A 19 6.03 8.24 6.64
N VAL A 20 5.48 7.03 6.82
CA VAL A 20 4.22 6.84 7.54
C VAL A 20 4.34 7.34 8.96
N LEU A 21 5.43 7.03 9.67
CA LEU A 21 5.64 7.48 11.05
C LEU A 21 5.75 9.01 11.15
N ASP A 22 6.52 9.64 10.25
CA ASP A 22 6.81 11.08 10.25
C ASP A 22 5.64 11.95 9.73
N THR A 23 4.81 11.41 8.84
CA THR A 23 3.67 12.14 8.26
C THR A 23 2.40 11.95 9.10
N ARG A 24 1.84 13.05 9.61
CA ARG A 24 0.51 13.06 10.24
C ARG A 24 -0.57 13.20 9.18
N GLY A 25 -0.97 12.08 8.57
CA GLY A 25 -2.03 12.09 7.58
C GLY A 25 -2.41 10.70 7.09
N ARG A 26 -3.41 10.67 6.20
CA ARG A 26 -3.83 9.50 5.45
C ARG A 26 -2.66 8.95 4.63
N VAL A 27 -2.46 7.64 4.66
CA VAL A 27 -1.43 6.94 3.90
C VAL A 27 -2.08 6.26 2.72
N VAL A 28 -1.57 6.54 1.52
CA VAL A 28 -2.03 5.88 0.29
C VAL A 28 -0.90 5.01 -0.25
N VAL A 29 -1.16 3.71 -0.33
CA VAL A 29 -0.26 2.74 -0.95
C VAL A 29 -0.71 2.54 -2.40
N ASP A 30 -0.03 3.23 -3.32
CA ASP A 30 -0.31 3.11 -4.76
C ASP A 30 0.31 1.84 -5.32
N VAL A 31 -0.54 0.94 -5.83
CA VAL A 31 -0.14 -0.32 -6.43
C VAL A 31 -0.65 -0.48 -7.86
N ALA A 32 -0.99 0.63 -8.54
CA ALA A 32 -1.50 0.63 -9.90
C ALA A 32 -0.56 -0.09 -10.90
N ASP A 33 0.74 0.14 -10.77
CA ASP A 33 1.78 -0.44 -11.64
C ASP A 33 2.39 -1.74 -11.10
N VAL A 34 1.88 -2.25 -9.97
CA VAL A 34 2.37 -3.50 -9.36
C VAL A 34 1.77 -4.70 -10.09
N THR A 35 2.53 -5.21 -11.05
CA THR A 35 2.14 -6.36 -11.89
C THR A 35 2.44 -7.72 -11.25
N PHE A 36 3.37 -7.76 -10.31
CA PHE A 36 3.72 -8.96 -9.55
C PHE A 36 4.02 -8.57 -8.10
N ILE A 37 3.48 -9.34 -7.16
CA ILE A 37 3.80 -9.21 -5.75
C ILE A 37 4.09 -10.61 -5.20
N ASP A 38 5.20 -10.73 -4.48
CA ASP A 38 5.47 -11.93 -3.72
C ASP A 38 4.84 -11.84 -2.33
N SER A 39 5.05 -12.88 -1.55
CA SER A 39 4.59 -12.93 -0.17
C SER A 39 5.21 -11.88 0.75
N SER A 40 6.43 -11.41 0.47
CA SER A 40 7.08 -10.38 1.27
C SER A 40 6.47 -9.00 1.00
N GLY A 41 6.11 -8.71 -0.25
CA GLY A 41 5.35 -7.51 -0.61
C GLY A 41 3.96 -7.50 0.03
N ILE A 42 3.26 -8.64 0.04
CA ILE A 42 1.97 -8.76 0.74
C ILE A 42 2.13 -8.56 2.25
N ALA A 43 3.12 -9.20 2.87
CA ALA A 43 3.41 -9.01 4.29
C ALA A 43 3.73 -7.55 4.61
N PHE A 44 4.40 -6.83 3.70
CA PHE A 44 4.68 -5.41 3.85
C PHE A 44 3.41 -4.54 3.82
N ILE A 45 2.49 -4.77 2.88
CA ILE A 45 1.19 -4.06 2.83
C ILE A 45 0.41 -4.26 4.13
N ILE A 46 0.39 -5.51 4.64
CA ILE A 46 -0.29 -5.83 5.91
C ILE A 46 0.35 -5.10 7.08
N GLN A 47 1.69 -5.09 7.15
CA GLN A 47 2.42 -4.40 8.22
C GLN A 47 2.14 -2.89 8.22
N LEU A 48 2.10 -2.26 7.04
CA LEU A 48 1.73 -0.85 6.92
C LEU A 48 0.31 -0.58 7.41
N TYR A 49 -0.65 -1.42 7.00
CA TYR A 49 -2.04 -1.29 7.44
C TYR A 49 -2.17 -1.43 8.96
N MET A 50 -1.54 -2.44 9.55
CA MET A 50 -1.51 -2.65 11.01
C MET A 50 -0.91 -1.45 11.76
N LEU A 51 0.21 -0.94 11.27
CA LEU A 51 0.87 0.23 11.87
C LEU A 51 -0.03 1.48 11.81
N GLY A 52 -0.73 1.67 10.69
CA GLY A 52 -1.72 2.73 10.55
C GLY A 52 -2.86 2.60 11.56
N GLU A 53 -3.45 1.41 11.68
CA GLU A 53 -4.52 1.13 12.65
C GLU A 53 -4.08 1.38 14.10
N GLU A 54 -2.87 0.94 14.48
CA GLU A 54 -2.31 1.17 15.83
C GLU A 54 -2.16 2.67 16.14
N ASP A 55 -1.82 3.48 15.14
CA ASP A 55 -1.66 4.93 15.25
C ASP A 55 -2.95 5.72 14.96
N GLY A 56 -4.07 5.05 14.67
CA GLY A 56 -5.34 5.68 14.29
C GLY A 56 -5.30 6.42 12.94
N ARG A 57 -4.41 6.00 12.03
CA ARG A 57 -4.20 6.57 10.69
C ARG A 57 -4.88 5.69 9.65
N GLU A 58 -5.62 6.32 8.75
CA GLU A 58 -6.21 5.62 7.61
C GLU A 58 -5.10 5.23 6.60
N VAL A 59 -4.97 3.92 6.33
CA VAL A 59 -4.11 3.37 5.29
C VAL A 59 -5.00 2.76 4.23
N VAL A 60 -4.86 3.21 2.98
CA VAL A 60 -5.65 2.72 1.84
C VAL A 60 -4.76 2.15 0.75
N LEU A 61 -5.28 1.13 0.05
CA LEU A 61 -4.65 0.54 -1.11
C LEU A 61 -5.27 1.13 -2.38
N ARG A 62 -4.48 1.83 -3.20
CA ARG A 62 -4.94 2.47 -4.43
C ARG A 62 -4.66 1.58 -5.65
N ASP A 63 -5.71 1.35 -6.43
CA ASP A 63 -5.70 0.61 -7.69
C ASP A 63 -5.06 -0.79 -7.65
N PRO A 64 -5.37 -1.65 -6.65
CA PRO A 64 -4.83 -3.00 -6.61
C PRO A 64 -5.30 -3.82 -7.80
N SER A 65 -4.35 -4.52 -8.43
CA SER A 65 -4.67 -5.51 -9.46
C SER A 65 -5.59 -6.61 -8.88
N PRO A 66 -6.41 -7.29 -9.70
CA PRO A 66 -7.29 -8.37 -9.23
C PRO A 66 -6.51 -9.45 -8.47
N SER A 67 -5.30 -9.78 -8.92
CA SER A 67 -4.44 -10.77 -8.27
C SER A 67 -4.02 -10.35 -6.85
N ILE A 68 -3.76 -9.05 -6.62
CA ILE A 68 -3.46 -8.55 -5.26
C ILE A 68 -4.69 -8.68 -4.36
N VAL A 69 -5.87 -8.33 -4.88
CA VAL A 69 -7.14 -8.46 -4.13
C VAL A 69 -7.42 -9.92 -3.77
N GLU A 70 -7.30 -10.83 -4.74
CA GLU A 70 -7.50 -12.28 -4.53
C GLU A 70 -6.52 -12.85 -3.49
N LEU A 71 -5.25 -12.41 -3.51
CA LEU A 71 -4.26 -12.81 -2.51
C LEU A 71 -4.63 -12.31 -1.11
N LEU A 72 -5.10 -11.07 -0.98
CA LEU A 72 -5.57 -10.51 0.30
C LEU A 72 -6.81 -11.27 0.81
N ASP A 73 -7.74 -11.62 -0.07
CA ASP A 73 -8.90 -12.45 0.28
C ASP A 73 -8.47 -13.82 0.79
N MET A 74 -7.54 -14.49 0.10
CA MET A 74 -7.04 -15.82 0.44
C MET A 74 -6.41 -15.88 1.84
N ILE A 75 -5.77 -14.80 2.28
CA ILE A 75 -5.14 -14.71 3.61
C ILE A 75 -6.05 -14.07 4.68
N GLY A 76 -7.33 -13.84 4.36
CA GLY A 76 -8.32 -13.30 5.31
C GLY A 76 -8.23 -11.80 5.56
N MET A 77 -7.50 -11.06 4.72
CA MET A 77 -7.40 -9.59 4.72
C MET A 77 -8.35 -8.92 3.73
N GLY A 78 -9.10 -9.73 2.99
CA GLY A 78 -10.17 -9.30 2.09
C GLY A 78 -11.14 -8.32 2.73
N GLY A 79 -11.32 -7.16 2.11
CA GLY A 79 -12.21 -6.10 2.58
C GLY A 79 -11.82 -5.44 3.92
N ARG A 80 -10.70 -5.84 4.55
CA ARG A 80 -10.18 -5.18 5.76
C ARG A 80 -9.38 -3.93 5.44
N ILE A 81 -8.57 -4.02 4.39
CA ILE A 81 -7.80 -2.89 3.89
C ILE A 81 -8.69 -2.09 2.94
N PRO A 82 -8.98 -0.81 3.23
CA PRO A 82 -9.77 0.03 2.34
C PRO A 82 -9.11 0.13 0.97
N VAL A 83 -9.91 -0.02 -0.10
CA VAL A 83 -9.44 0.07 -1.48
C VAL A 83 -9.98 1.34 -2.13
N GLU A 84 -9.08 2.16 -2.68
CA GLU A 84 -9.40 3.29 -3.53
C GLU A 84 -9.15 2.90 -4.99
N ARG A 85 -10.04 3.30 -5.90
CA ARG A 85 -9.82 3.19 -7.34
C ARG A 85 -9.67 4.59 -7.88
N SER A 86 -8.53 4.90 -8.48
CA SER A 86 -8.37 6.14 -9.24
C SER A 86 -9.12 5.93 -10.55
N GLY A 87 -10.44 6.19 -10.51
CA GLY A 87 -11.29 6.10 -11.69
C GLY A 87 -10.61 6.82 -12.85
N ALA A 88 -10.59 6.21 -14.03
CA ALA A 88 -9.97 6.74 -15.24
C ALA A 88 -10.40 8.20 -15.49
N SER A 89 -9.61 9.14 -14.99
CA SER A 89 -9.72 10.55 -15.31
C SER A 89 -8.86 10.80 -16.53
N THR A 90 -9.47 10.67 -17.70
CA THR A 90 -8.97 11.41 -18.87
C THR A 90 -9.27 12.89 -18.62
N GLY A 91 -8.33 13.59 -18.00
CA GLY A 91 -8.43 15.02 -17.71
C GLY A 91 -7.11 15.51 -17.07
N PRO A 92 -6.64 16.72 -17.42
CA PRO A 92 -5.31 17.19 -17.01
C PRO A 92 -5.20 17.30 -15.49
N ILE A 93 -4.07 16.81 -14.97
CA ILE A 93 -3.73 16.69 -13.55
C ILE A 93 -3.81 18.06 -12.86
N GLU A 94 -4.74 18.24 -11.92
CA GLU A 94 -4.72 19.35 -10.96
C GLU A 94 -3.98 18.91 -9.69
N VAL A 95 -2.85 19.57 -9.42
CA VAL A 95 -2.11 19.42 -8.16
C VAL A 95 -2.74 20.34 -7.13
N VAL A 96 -3.56 19.79 -6.23
CA VAL A 96 -4.05 20.55 -5.07
C VAL A 96 -2.97 20.51 -3.99
N GLY A 97 -2.10 21.51 -4.02
CA GLY A 97 -1.27 21.90 -2.89
C GLY A 97 -2.14 22.59 -1.84
N ALA A 98 -2.19 22.06 -0.63
CA ALA A 98 -2.78 22.76 0.50
C ALA A 98 -1.80 23.85 0.97
N VAL A 99 -2.19 25.10 0.73
CA VAL A 99 -1.79 26.31 1.46
C VAL A 99 -2.42 26.33 2.85
#